data_AF-A0A5J5H292-F1
#
_entry.id   AF-A0A5J5H292-F1
#
_cell.length_a   1.000
_cell.length_b   1.000
_cell.length_c   1.000
_cell.angle_alpha   90.00
_cell.angle_beta   90.00
_cell.angle_gamma   90.00
#
_symmetry.space_group_name_H-M   'P 1'
#
loop_
_entity.id
_entity.type
_entity.pdbx_description
1 polymer ?
#
loop_
_entity_poly.entity_id
_entity_poly.type
_entity_poly.pdbx_seq_one_letter_code
_entity_poly.pdbx_strand_id
1 'polypeptide(L)' 'MNHQRKYLWYYKDYGCWIKVEGDYARAMNPGESFNLRLDKELSVPCHLKLAEQQLWYVEIGLNQVKLNLRMNEVYEIEN' A
#
# COMPACT_ATOMS: atom_id res chain seq x y z
N MET A 1 -8.91 20.86 -7.68
CA MET A 1 -9.32 19.72 -6.83
C MET A 1 -8.20 19.48 -5.83
N ASN A 2 -8.51 19.47 -4.54
CA ASN A 2 -7.51 19.31 -3.48
C ASN A 2 -7.10 17.83 -3.44
N HIS A 3 -5.92 17.49 -3.96
CA HIS A 3 -5.38 16.13 -3.86
C HIS A 3 -4.95 15.92 -2.40
N GLN A 4 -5.86 15.45 -1.55
CA GLN A 4 -5.47 14.94 -0.24
C GLN A 4 -4.51 13.78 -0.47
N ARG A 5 -3.26 13.95 -0.01
CA ARG A 5 -2.24 12.91 -0.11
C ARG A 5 -2.69 11.69 0.70
N LYS A 6 -2.49 10.50 0.12
CA LYS A 6 -2.84 9.22 0.74
C LYS A 6 -1.57 8.42 0.95
N TYR A 7 -1.49 7.72 2.07
CA TYR A 7 -0.28 7.02 2.49
C TYR A 7 -0.57 5.60 2.98
N LEU A 8 0.45 4.75 2.88
CA LEU A 8 0.52 3.41 3.40
C LEU A 8 1.67 3.34 4.41
N TRP A 9 1.41 2.87 5.64
CA TRP A 9 2.48 2.53 6.58
C TRP A 9 2.17 1.23 7.32
N TYR A 10 3.17 0.63 7.94
CA TYR A 10 2.99 -0.60 8.72
C TYR A 10 2.75 -0.28 10.19
N TYR A 11 1.69 -0.84 10.77
CA TYR A 11 1.38 -0.69 12.19
C TYR A 11 1.70 -1.98 12.95
N LYS A 12 2.78 -1.92 13.73
CA LYS A 12 3.40 -3.11 14.35
C LYS A 12 2.49 -3.81 15.35
N ASP A 13 1.72 -3.06 16.15
CA ASP A 13 0.90 -3.64 17.22
C ASP A 13 -0.25 -4.51 16.68
N TYR A 14 -0.71 -4.24 15.44
CA TYR A 14 -1.75 -5.02 14.76
C TYR A 14 -1.21 -5.87 13.60
N GLY A 15 0.08 -5.79 13.29
CA GLY A 15 0.72 -6.58 12.25
C GLY A 15 0.21 -6.31 10.83
N CYS A 16 -0.34 -5.13 10.54
CA CYS A 16 -1.02 -4.82 9.28
C CYS A 16 -0.60 -3.49 8.66
N TRP A 17 -0.90 -3.35 7.36
CA TRP A 17 -0.77 -2.07 6.66
C TRP A 17 -1.98 -1.19 6.92
N ILE A 18 -1.73 0.10 7.16
CA ILE A 18 -2.76 1.10 7.36
C ILE A 18 -2.76 2.04 6.16
N LYS A 19 -3.95 2.29 5.65
CA LYS A 19 -4.23 3.32 4.66
C LYS A 19 -4.66 4.59 5.38
N VAL A 20 -3.98 5.71 5.10
CA VAL A 20 -4.29 7.03 5.67
C VAL A 20 -4.74 7.96 4.54
N GLU A 21 -5.90 8.60 4.71
CA GLU A 21 -6.47 9.60 3.81
C GLU A 21 -6.91 10.83 4.64
N GLY A 22 -6.10 11.89 4.66
CA GLY A 22 -6.34 13.02 5.56
C GLY A 22 -6.30 12.59 7.04
N ASP A 23 -7.39 12.84 7.77
CA ASP A 23 -7.54 12.46 9.19
C ASP A 23 -8.09 11.03 9.38
N TYR A 24 -8.43 10.34 8.29
CA TYR A 24 -8.98 8.99 8.34
C TYR A 24 -7.89 7.94 8.15
N ALA A 25 -7.82 6.97 9.06
CA ALA A 25 -6.91 5.83 8.97
C ALA A 25 -7.69 4.51 9.11
N ARG A 26 -7.38 3.53 8.27
CA ARG A 26 -7.96 2.17 8.39
C ARG A 26 -6.96 1.08 8.05
N ALA A 27 -7.15 -0.08 8.67
CA ALA A 27 -6.44 -1.28 8.27
C ALA A 27 -6.79 -1.68 6.83
N MET A 28 -5.78 -2.18 6.12
CA MET A 28 -5.93 -2.77 4.81
C MET A 28 -6.05 -4.28 4.89
N ASN A 29 -6.91 -4.82 4.04
CA ASN A 29 -7.12 -6.25 3.88
C ASN A 29 -6.31 -6.78 2.70
N PRO A 30 -5.86 -8.05 2.76
CA PRO A 30 -5.33 -8.73 1.59
C PRO A 30 -6.33 -8.72 0.44
N GLY A 31 -5.85 -8.44 -0.77
CA GLY A 31 -6.65 -8.30 -1.99
C GLY A 31 -7.05 -6.87 -2.34
N GLU A 32 -6.87 -5.91 -1.43
CA GLU A 32 -7.18 -4.50 -1.72
C GLU A 32 -6.28 -3.92 -2.81
N SER A 33 -6.90 -3.15 -3.71
CA SER A 33 -6.23 -2.48 -4.82
C SER A 33 -5.95 -1.01 -4.51
N PHE A 34 -4.82 -0.51 -4.98
CA PHE A 34 -4.44 0.90 -4.93
C PHE A 34 -3.37 1.19 -5.99
N ASN A 35 -3.15 2.45 -6.34
CA ASN A 35 -2.02 2.82 -7.17
C ASN A 35 -0.85 3.26 -6.27
N LEU A 36 0.33 2.66 -6.42
CA LEU A 36 1.54 3.07 -5.73
C LEU A 36 2.23 4.19 -6.52
N ARG A 37 2.47 5.33 -5.89
CA ARG A 37 3.17 6.45 -6.51
C ARG A 37 4.68 6.23 -6.42
N LEU A 38 5.34 6.08 -7.57
CA LEU A 38 6.78 5.88 -7.69
C LEU A 38 7.53 7.19 -7.94
N ASP A 39 6.90 8.12 -8.65
CA ASP A 39 7.38 9.48 -8.90
C ASP A 39 6.17 10.42 -9.12
N LYS A 40 6.39 11.72 -9.29
CA LYS A 40 5.33 12.75 -9.46
C LYS A 40 4.35 12.46 -10.58
N GLU A 41 4.80 11.81 -11.65
CA GLU A 41 4.00 11.51 -12.84
C GLU A 41 3.80 10.00 -13.07
N LEU A 42 4.30 9.17 -12.15
CA LEU A 42 4.29 7.71 -12.31
C LEU A 42 3.63 7.04 -11.11
N SER A 43 2.48 6.44 -11.39
CA SER A 43 1.73 5.60 -10.45
C SER A 43 1.44 4.24 -11.08
N VAL A 44 1.60 3.17 -10.30
CA VAL A 44 1.44 1.80 -10.78
C VAL A 44 0.33 1.07 -10.02
N PRO A 45 -0.59 0.36 -10.71
CA PRO A 45 -1.65 -0.37 -10.05
C PRO A 45 -1.07 -1.54 -9.27
N CYS A 46 -1.48 -1.65 -8.01
CA CYS A 46 -1.00 -2.61 -7.04
C CYS A 46 -2.15 -3.33 -6.35
N HIS A 47 -1.91 -4.58 -5.98
CA HIS A 47 -2.77 -5.35 -5.10
C HIS A 47 -1.99 -5.76 -3.85
N LEU A 48 -2.52 -5.44 -2.67
CA LEU A 48 -1.96 -5.89 -1.42
C LEU A 48 -2.14 -7.40 -1.30
N LYS A 49 -1.08 -8.12 -0.98
CA LYS A 49 -1.11 -9.56 -0.74
C LYS A 49 -0.45 -9.89 0.60
N LEU A 50 -0.88 -11.01 1.13
CA LEU A 50 -0.33 -11.61 2.33
C LEU A 50 0.08 -13.03 1.96
N ALA A 51 1.38 -13.31 2.00
CA ALA A 51 1.88 -14.66 1.82
C ALA A 51 1.67 -15.47 3.11
N GLU A 52 1.93 -16.77 3.01
CA GLU A 52 2.10 -17.61 4.19
C GLU A 52 3.16 -16.98 5.12
N GLN A 53 2.97 -17.12 6.44
CA GLN A 53 3.83 -16.53 7.49
C GLN A 53 3.74 -14.99 7.64
N GLN A 54 2.60 -14.37 7.31
CA GLN A 54 2.34 -12.94 7.56
C GLN A 54 3.27 -11.96 6.81
N LEU A 55 3.85 -12.42 5.69
CA LEU A 55 4.70 -11.59 4.85
C LEU A 55 3.84 -10.78 3.88
N TRP A 56 3.80 -9.47 4.10
CA TRP A 56 3.07 -8.54 3.25
C TRP A 56 3.89 -8.13 2.03
N TYR A 57 3.26 -8.15 0.86
CA TYR A 57 3.85 -7.71 -0.40
C TYR A 57 2.79 -7.08 -1.29
N VAL A 58 3.21 -6.34 -2.31
CA VAL A 58 2.33 -5.85 -3.36
C VAL A 58 2.64 -6.52 -4.68
N GLU A 59 1.59 -6.91 -5.39
CA GLU A 59 1.68 -7.34 -6.79
C GLU A 59 1.41 -6.14 -7.68
N ILE A 60 2.36 -5.83 -8.57
CA ILE A 60 2.27 -4.71 -9.49
C ILE A 60 1.76 -5.22 -10.86
N GLY A 61 0.72 -4.57 -11.39
CA GLY A 61 0.10 -4.92 -12.66
C GLY A 61 -0.62 -6.27 -12.65
N LEU A 62 -0.81 -6.88 -13.84
CA LEU A 62 -1.45 -8.19 -14.02
C LEU A 62 -0.49 -9.36 -13.66
N ASN A 63 0.01 -9.38 -12.42
CA ASN A 63 0.80 -10.47 -11.81
C ASN A 63 2.27 -10.64 -12.26
N GLN A 64 2.98 -9.57 -12.64
CA GLN A 64 4.36 -9.73 -13.16
C GLN A 64 5.48 -9.42 -12.17
N VAL A 65 5.24 -8.58 -11.15
CA VAL A 65 6.29 -8.17 -10.21
C VAL A 65 5.76 -8.17 -8.78
N LYS A 66 6.51 -8.82 -7.87
CA LYS A 66 6.28 -8.75 -6.42
C LYS A 66 7.25 -7.75 -5.82
N LEU A 67 6.71 -6.78 -5.09
CA LEU A 67 7.49 -5.85 -4.29
C LEU A 67 7.20 -6.11 -2.81
N ASN A 68 8.22 -6.52 -2.06
CA ASN A 68 8.10 -6.68 -0.62
C ASN A 68 8.04 -5.31 0.03
N LEU A 69 6.98 -5.05 0.79
CA LEU A 69 6.87 -3.82 1.54
C LEU A 69 7.73 -3.90 2.81
N ARG A 70 8.48 -2.84 3.09
CA ARG A 70 9.34 -2.77 4.28
C ARG A 70 8.62 -2.06 5.41
N MET A 71 8.56 -2.70 6.57
CA MET A 71 7.78 -2.23 7.73
C MET A 71 8.22 -0.87 8.32
N ASN A 72 9.38 -0.35 7.90
CA ASN A 72 9.91 0.95 8.31
C ASN A 72 9.75 2.05 7.23
N GLU A 73 9.12 1.73 6.10
CA GLU A 73 8.89 2.67 5.00
C GLU A 73 7.44 3.18 5.00
N VAL A 74 7.24 4.36 4.43
CA VAL A 74 5.93 4.96 4.15
C VAL A 74 5.81 5.11 2.64
N TYR A 75 4.70 4.64 2.09
CA TYR A 75 4.45 4.69 0.65
C TYR A 75 3.33 5.68 0.33
N GLU A 76 3.53 6.52 -0.67
CA GLU A 76 2.46 7.37 -1.20
C GLU A 76 1.62 6.58 -2.20
N ILE A 77 0.30 6.72 -2.10
CA ILE A 77 -0.64 5.95 -2.89
C ILE A 77 -1.79 6.81 -3.44
N GLU A 78 -2.51 6.25 -4.41
CA GLU A 78 -3.72 6.81 -5.01
C GLU A 78 -4.79 5.72 -5.14
N ASN A 79 -6.03 6.10 -5.51
CA ASN A 79 -7.11 5.16 -5.81
C ASN A 79 -7.22 4.91 -7.31
#